data_AF-A0A357MC74-F1
#
_entry.id   AF-A0A357MC74-F1
#
_cell.length_a   1.000
_cell.length_b   1.000
_cell.length_c   1.000
_cell.angle_alpha   90.00
_cell.angle_beta   90.00
_cell.angle_gamma   90.00
#
_symmetry.space_group_name_H-M   'P 1'
#
loop_
_entity.id
_entity.type
_entity.pdbx_description
1 polymer ?
#
loop_
_entity_poly.entity_id
_entity_poly.type
_entity_poly.pdbx_seq_one_letter_code
_entity_poly.pdbx_strand_id
1 'polypeptide(L)' 'MANTHTYSRREEVANAITHGIGTVLSVAALVLLVVFASLKGTTWHVVSFSIYGTTMLL' A
#
# COMPACT_ATOMS: atom_id res chain seq x y z
N MET A 1 -2.21 -4.17 -33.07
CA MET A 1 -1.93 -3.34 -31.89
C MET A 1 -3.26 -3.05 -31.22
N ALA A 2 -3.43 -3.41 -29.95
CA ALA A 2 -4.63 -3.06 -29.20
C ALA A 2 -4.65 -1.54 -28.97
N ASN A 3 -5.81 -0.89 -29.13
CA ASN A 3 -5.97 0.52 -28.81
C ASN A 3 -5.77 0.73 -27.31
N THR A 4 -4.68 1.38 -26.90
CA THR A 4 -4.45 1.77 -25.51
C THR A 4 -5.28 3.02 -25.21
N HIS A 5 -6.18 2.94 -24.22
CA HIS A 5 -6.95 4.09 -23.77
C HIS A 5 -6.00 5.14 -23.16
N THR A 6 -6.00 6.36 -23.72
CA THR A 6 -5.27 7.49 -23.16
C THR A 6 -6.11 8.18 -22.09
N TYR A 7 -5.63 8.20 -20.85
CA TYR A 7 -6.29 8.94 -19.78
C TYR A 7 -6.18 10.45 -19.99
N SER A 8 -7.20 11.18 -19.59
CA SER A 8 -7.13 12.63 -19.50
C SER A 8 -6.25 13.05 -18.31
N ARG A 9 -5.66 14.26 -18.38
CA ARG A 9 -4.88 14.80 -17.25
C ARG A 9 -5.64 14.80 -15.93
N ARG A 10 -6.96 14.98 -15.96
CA ARG A 10 -7.79 15.00 -14.74
C ARG A 10 -7.85 13.61 -14.10
N GLU A 11 -7.95 12.56 -14.92
CA GLU A 11 -7.95 11.17 -14.44
C GLU A 11 -6.58 10.76 -13.91
N GLU A 12 -5.49 11.15 -14.58
CA GLU A 12 -4.13 10.90 -14.10
C GLU A 12 -3.87 11.57 -12.74
N VAL A 13 -4.30 12.82 -12.58
CA VAL A 13 -4.19 13.54 -11.31
C VAL A 13 -5.04 12.88 -10.23
N ALA A 14 -6.27 12.46 -10.54
CA ALA A 14 -7.13 11.75 -9.59
C ALA A 14 -6.49 10.42 -9.15
N ASN A 15 -5.94 9.64 -10.09
CA ASN A 15 -5.24 8.39 -9.81
C ASN A 15 -3.98 8.62 -8.95
N ALA A 16 -3.20 9.66 -9.24
CA ALA A 16 -2.02 10.00 -8.46
C ALA A 16 -2.38 10.41 -7.01
N ILE A 17 -3.46 11.17 -6.84
CA ILE A 17 -3.93 11.59 -5.50
C ILE A 17 -4.42 10.38 -4.70
N THR A 18 -5.27 9.53 -5.28
CA THR A 18 -5.79 8.36 -4.56
C THR A 18 -4.70 7.36 -4.22
N HIS A 19 -3.76 7.14 -5.15
CA HIS A 19 -2.59 6.31 -4.90
C HIS A 19 -1.71 6.88 -3.78
N GLY A 20 -1.39 8.19 -3.83
CA GLY A 20 -0.58 8.84 -2.80
C GLY A 20 -1.22 8.81 -1.41
N ILE A 21 -2.54 8.99 -1.32
CA ILE A 21 -3.28 8.80 -0.05
C ILE A 21 -3.15 7.34 0.41
N GLY A 22 -3.32 6.39 -0.50
CA GLY A 22 -3.10 4.96 -0.25
C GLY A 22 -1.72 4.67 0.32
N THR A 23 -0.66 5.24 -0.27
CA THR A 23 0.73 5.09 0.22
C THR A 23 0.88 5.55 1.66
N VAL A 24 0.39 6.73 2.01
CA VAL A 24 0.49 7.27 3.39
C VAL A 24 -0.26 6.40 4.38
N LEU A 25 -1.49 5.98 4.05
CA LEU A 25 -2.29 5.09 4.89
C LEU A 25 -1.62 3.71 5.05
N SER A 26 -1.04 3.16 4.00
CA SER A 26 -0.33 1.88 4.02
C SER A 26 0.91 1.92 4.93
N VAL A 27 1.68 3.01 4.93
CA VAL A 27 2.81 3.18 5.87
C VAL A 27 2.31 3.15 7.32
N ALA A 28 1.26 3.92 7.63
CA ALA A 28 0.69 3.95 8.97
C ALA A 28 0.18 2.55 9.41
N ALA A 29 -0.54 1.86 8.52
CA ALA A 29 -1.03 0.52 8.77
C ALA A 29 0.09 -0.51 8.96
N LEU A 30 1.13 -0.48 8.13
CA LEU A 30 2.29 -1.37 8.23
C LEU A 30 2.98 -1.21 9.59
N VAL A 31 3.23 0.03 10.04
CA VAL A 31 3.83 0.29 11.35
C VAL A 31 2.98 -0.29 12.46
N LEU A 32 1.67 -0.03 12.47
CA LEU A 32 0.76 -0.55 13.49
C LEU A 32 0.75 -2.08 13.52
N LEU A 33 0.63 -2.72 12.35
CA LEU A 33 0.62 -4.18 12.24
C LEU A 33 1.91 -4.81 12.76
N VAL A 34 3.08 -4.26 12.40
CA VAL A 34 4.38 -4.76 12.87
C VAL A 34 4.53 -4.57 14.38
N VAL A 35 4.13 -3.42 14.93
CA VAL A 35 4.17 -3.17 16.38
C VAL A 35 3.25 -4.12 17.14
N PHE A 36 2.01 -4.32 16.70
CA PHE A 36 1.10 -5.25 17.37
C PHE A 36 1.54 -6.71 17.20
N ALA A 37 2.10 -7.07 16.05
CA ALA A 37 2.64 -8.41 15.83
C ALA A 37 3.86 -8.69 16.72
N SER A 38 4.73 -7.71 16.96
CA SER A 38 5.88 -7.88 17.87
C SER A 38 5.47 -7.99 19.34
N LEU A 39 4.39 -7.31 19.74
CA LEU A 39 3.91 -7.32 21.12
C LEU A 39 3.02 -8.52 21.45
N LYS A 40 2.22 -9.00 20.49
CA LYS A 40 1.13 -9.97 20.76
C LYS A 40 1.13 -11.18 19.83
N GLY A 41 1.92 -11.15 18.76
CA GLY A 41 1.90 -12.14 17.70
C GLY A 41 3.06 -13.13 17.77
N THR A 42 3.26 -13.82 16.66
CA THR A 42 4.39 -14.73 16.42
C THR A 42 5.23 -14.20 15.26
N THR A 43 6.41 -14.78 15.06
CA THR A 43 7.30 -14.44 13.93
C THR A 43 6.57 -14.48 12.58
N TRP A 44 5.63 -15.41 12.40
CA TRP A 44 4.82 -15.49 11.18
C TRP A 44 3.96 -14.25 10.93
N HIS A 45 3.43 -13.62 11.98
CA HIS A 45 2.64 -12.39 11.85
C HIS A 45 3.54 -11.23 11.40
N VAL A 46 4.72 -11.07 11.99
CA VAL A 46 5.67 -10.02 11.62
C VAL A 46 6.09 -10.16 10.16
N VAL A 47 6.46 -11.37 9.73
CA VAL A 47 6.88 -11.63 8.33
C VAL A 47 5.73 -11.37 7.36
N SER A 48 4.54 -11.91 7.64
CA SER A 48 3.38 -11.79 6.75
C SER A 48 2.92 -10.34 6.62
N PHE A 49 2.83 -9.60 7.73
CA PHE A 49 2.46 -8.18 7.70
C PHE A 49 3.52 -7.31 7.04
N SER A 50 4.80 -7.63 7.20
CA SER A 50 5.88 -6.90 6.52
C SER A 50 5.80 -7.07 5.01
N ILE A 51 5.57 -8.30 4.53
CA ILE A 51 5.39 -8.57 3.09
C ILE A 51 4.16 -7.83 2.57
N TYR A 52 3.00 -8.03 3.21
CA TYR A 52 1.75 -7.39 2.80
C TYR A 52 1.84 -5.87 2.76
N GLY A 53 2.32 -5.24 3.85
CA GLY A 53 2.42 -3.79 3.91
C GLY A 53 3.44 -3.23 2.93
N THR A 54 4.57 -3.91 2.69
CA THR A 54 5.55 -3.48 1.67
C THR A 54 4.95 -3.57 0.27
N THR A 55 4.18 -4.62 -0.04
CA THR A 55 3.52 -4.75 -1.34
C THR A 55 2.47 -3.68 -1.60
N MET A 56 1.87 -3.11 -0.55
CA MET A 56 0.94 -1.98 -0.71
C MET A 56 1.63 -0.64 -1.01
N LEU A 57 2.96 -0.56 -0.83
CA LEU A 57 3.74 0.63 -1.17
C LEU A 57 4.32 0.59 -2.58
N LEU A 58 4.39 -0.60 -3.19
CA LEU A 58 4.83 -0.83 -4.55
C LEU A 58 3.68 -0.56 -5.54
#